data_AF-A0A5S4V7G1-F1
#
_entry.id   AF-A0A5S4V7G1-F1
#
_cell.length_a   1.000
_cell.length_b   1.000
_cell.length_c   1.000
_cell.angle_alpha   90.00
_cell.angle_beta   90.00
_cell.angle_gamma   90.00
#
_symmetry.space_group_name_H-M   'P 1'
#
loop_
_entity.id
_entity.type
_entity.pdbx_description
1 polymer ?
#
loop_
_entity_poly.entity_id
_entity_poly.type
_entity_poly.pdbx_seq_one_letter_code
_entity_poly.pdbx_strand_id
1 'polypeptide(L)'
;MIPYEHTAGAGWARFFAWTSLGLGAASLAVAFLVPLAGEIGRAAVVAFFGGFAIWFGLMARSRFRAIEHPVSWPAVLGTVLGILTMVIMAYAMFALVMAIYYGVLLPMAPNWIAGISNPGLGIVPGVDV
;
A
#
# COMPACT_ATOMS: atom_id res chain seq x y z
N MET A 1 -9.70 19.23 36.92
CA MET A 1 -10.33 19.02 35.60
C MET A 1 -9.24 19.21 34.56
N ILE A 2 -8.93 18.18 33.77
CA ILE A 2 -7.94 18.28 32.68
C ILE A 2 -8.62 19.04 31.53
N PRO A 3 -8.01 20.10 30.97
CA PRO A 3 -8.60 20.84 29.86
C PRO A 3 -8.89 19.90 28.68
N TYR A 4 -10.12 19.94 28.18
CA TYR A 4 -10.62 19.16 27.02
C TYR A 4 -9.77 19.38 25.75
N GLU A 5 -9.03 20.47 25.70
CA GLU A 5 -8.12 20.88 24.64
C GLU A 5 -6.93 19.92 24.49
N HIS A 6 -6.43 19.39 25.62
CA HIS A 6 -5.33 18.41 25.61
C HIS A 6 -5.78 17.00 25.22
N THR A 7 -7.03 16.62 25.51
CA THR A 7 -7.55 15.29 25.16
C THR A 7 -8.07 15.21 23.72
N ALA A 8 -8.59 16.30 23.17
CA ALA A 8 -9.03 16.37 21.78
C ALA A 8 -7.87 16.12 20.79
N GLY A 9 -6.69 16.70 21.04
CA GLY A 9 -5.50 16.49 20.21
C GLY A 9 -5.01 15.04 20.20
N ALA A 10 -5.08 14.37 21.35
CA ALA A 10 -4.71 12.95 21.48
C ALA A 10 -5.69 12.01 20.76
N GLY A 11 -6.99 12.33 20.77
CA GLY A 11 -8.02 11.57 20.05
C GLY A 11 -7.77 11.56 18.53
N TRP A 12 -7.50 12.73 17.95
CA TRP A 12 -7.17 12.86 16.53
C TRP A 12 -5.87 12.15 16.17
N ALA A 13 -4.82 12.28 17.00
CA ALA A 13 -3.55 11.57 16.76
C ALA A 13 -3.74 10.04 16.71
N ARG A 14 -4.58 9.50 17.60
CA ARG A 14 -4.93 8.06 17.61
C ARG A 14 -5.77 7.66 16.41
N PHE A 15 -6.76 8.48 16.02
CA PHE A 15 -7.56 8.23 14.83
C PHE A 15 -6.66 8.07 13.59
N PHE A 16 -5.78 9.04 13.34
CA PHE A 16 -4.87 8.97 12.18
C PHE A 16 -3.90 7.78 12.25
N ALA A 17 -3.43 7.41 13.44
CA ALA A 17 -2.56 6.25 13.62
C ALA A 17 -3.28 4.93 13.26
N TRP A 18 -4.51 4.74 13.74
CA TRP A 18 -5.30 3.55 13.44
C TRP A 18 -5.79 3.52 11.99
N THR A 19 -6.16 4.66 11.41
CA THR A 19 -6.51 4.76 9.99
C THR A 19 -5.31 4.44 9.09
N SER A 20 -4.12 4.94 9.44
CA SER A 20 -2.87 4.60 8.75
C SER A 20 -2.61 3.09 8.79
N LEU A 21 -2.75 2.46 9.95
CA LEU A 21 -2.58 1.02 10.11
C LEU A 21 -3.61 0.22 9.29
N GLY A 22 -4.89 0.61 9.37
CA GLY A 22 -5.97 -0.05 8.64
C GLY A 22 -5.80 0.05 7.13
N LEU A 23 -5.48 1.23 6.60
CA LEU A 23 -5.22 1.44 5.18
C LEU A 23 -3.94 0.73 4.72
N GLY A 24 -2.88 0.76 5.53
CA GLY A 24 -1.63 0.07 5.25
C GLY A 24 -1.84 -1.45 5.15
N ALA A 25 -2.51 -2.04 6.14
CA ALA A 25 -2.81 -3.47 6.16
C ALA A 25 -3.77 -3.87 5.02
N ALA A 26 -4.83 -3.11 4.79
CA ALA A 26 -5.80 -3.39 3.74
C ALA A 26 -5.16 -3.27 2.34
N SER A 27 -4.38 -2.22 2.09
CA SER A 27 -3.71 -2.04 0.79
C SER A 27 -2.69 -3.14 0.51
N LEU A 28 -1.93 -3.57 1.53
CA LEU A 28 -1.00 -4.68 1.42
C LEU A 28 -1.73 -6.01 1.18
N ALA A 29 -2.84 -6.26 1.87
CA ALA A 29 -3.65 -7.46 1.63
C ALA A 29 -4.21 -7.46 0.20
N VAL A 30 -4.72 -6.32 -0.28
CA VAL A 30 -5.24 -6.16 -1.64
C VAL A 30 -4.14 -6.40 -2.69
N ALA A 31 -2.90 -5.97 -2.44
CA ALA A 31 -1.77 -6.21 -3.33
C ALA A 31 -1.53 -7.69 -3.65
N PHE A 32 -1.87 -8.60 -2.73
CA PHE A 32 -1.66 -10.05 -2.88
C PHE A 32 -2.93 -10.84 -3.12
N LEU A 33 -4.10 -10.32 -2.73
CA LEU A 33 -5.37 -11.04 -2.84
C LEU A 33 -6.17 -10.65 -4.08
N VAL A 34 -6.01 -9.42 -4.57
CA VAL A 34 -6.78 -8.94 -5.73
C VAL A 34 -5.96 -9.16 -7.00
N PRO A 35 -6.54 -9.75 -8.05
CA PRO A 35 -5.84 -9.92 -9.30
C PRO A 35 -5.62 -8.57 -9.98
N LEU A 36 -4.37 -8.28 -10.39
CA LEU A 36 -4.08 -7.08 -11.17
C LEU A 36 -4.43 -7.26 -12.66
N ALA A 37 -4.54 -8.51 -13.12
CA ALA A 37 -4.87 -8.87 -14.51
C ALA A 37 -3.98 -8.20 -15.57
N GLY A 38 -2.73 -7.86 -15.20
CA GLY A 38 -1.83 -7.11 -16.08
C GLY A 38 -2.19 -5.63 -16.27
N GLU A 39 -3.17 -5.10 -15.53
CA GLU A 39 -3.61 -3.72 -15.64
C GLU A 39 -2.79 -2.80 -14.71
N ILE A 40 -1.98 -1.93 -15.32
CA ILE A 40 -1.16 -0.93 -14.62
C ILE A 40 -2.04 -0.01 -13.76
N GLY A 41 -3.26 0.31 -14.23
CA GLY A 41 -4.20 1.14 -13.48
C GLY A 41 -4.60 0.55 -12.13
N ARG A 42 -4.75 -0.77 -12.02
CA ARG A 42 -5.09 -1.44 -10.76
C ARG A 42 -3.92 -1.37 -9.77
N ALA A 43 -2.68 -1.53 -10.25
CA ALA A 43 -1.49 -1.36 -9.42
C ALA A 43 -1.36 0.07 -8.89
N ALA A 44 -1.68 1.07 -9.73
CA ALA A 44 -1.67 2.47 -9.33
C ALA A 44 -2.71 2.79 -8.25
N VAL A 45 -3.90 2.20 -8.31
CA VAL A 45 -4.93 2.38 -7.26
C VAL A 45 -4.47 1.79 -5.92
N VAL A 46 -3.87 0.61 -5.92
CA VAL A 46 -3.33 0.00 -4.69
C VAL A 46 -2.19 0.83 -4.12
N ALA A 47 -1.28 1.31 -4.98
CA ALA A 47 -0.20 2.22 -4.59
C ALA A 47 -0.76 3.52 -3.98
N PHE A 48 -1.82 4.07 -4.55
CA PHE A 48 -2.48 5.27 -4.03
C PHE A 48 -3.00 5.08 -2.59
N PHE A 49 -3.63 3.94 -2.29
CA PHE A 49 -4.03 3.62 -0.91
C PHE A 49 -2.83 3.40 0.03
N GLY A 50 -1.74 2.79 -0.46
CA GLY A 50 -0.48 2.72 0.28
C GLY A 50 0.09 4.11 0.59
N GLY A 51 0.05 5.02 -0.37
CA GLY A 51 0.42 6.43 -0.19
C GLY A 51 -0.44 7.15 0.84
N PHE A 52 -1.76 6.91 0.84
CA PHE A 52 -2.64 7.43 1.90
C PHE A 52 -2.27 6.89 3.27
N ALA A 53 -1.95 5.60 3.39
CA ALA A 53 -1.50 5.02 4.66
C ALA A 53 -0.25 5.73 5.21
N ILE A 54 0.73 6.02 4.35
CA ILE A 54 1.92 6.83 4.70
C ILE A 54 1.52 8.23 5.15
N TRP A 55 0.69 8.91 4.36
CA TRP A 55 0.25 10.28 4.67
C TRP A 55 -0.45 10.37 6.03
N PHE A 56 -1.36 9.43 6.31
CA PHE A 56 -2.06 9.34 7.59
C PHE A 56 -1.10 9.07 8.75
N GLY A 57 -0.09 8.22 8.56
CA GLY A 57 0.91 7.92 9.58
C GLY A 57 1.82 9.12 9.89
N LEU A 58 2.20 9.88 8.86
CA LEU A 58 2.95 11.13 9.02
C LEU A 58 2.10 12.20 9.73
N MET A 59 0.81 12.30 9.39
CA MET A 59 -0.16 13.18 10.04
C MET A 59 -0.43 12.81 11.50
N ALA A 60 -0.34 11.53 11.85
CA ALA A 60 -0.39 11.08 13.24
C ALA A 60 0.90 11.50 13.98
N ARG A 61 2.07 11.30 13.35
CA ARG A 61 3.38 11.62 13.95
C ARG A 61 3.54 13.10 14.26
N SER A 62 3.14 13.99 13.35
CA SER A 62 3.18 15.44 13.59
C SER A 62 2.33 15.84 14.79
N ARG A 63 1.15 15.22 14.94
CA ARG A 63 0.25 15.48 16.06
C ARG A 63 0.77 14.91 17.38
N PHE A 64 1.33 13.70 17.42
CA PHE A 64 1.97 13.17 18.63
C PHE A 64 3.14 14.05 19.11
N ARG A 65 3.94 14.58 18.18
CA ARG A 65 5.01 15.53 18.51
C ARG A 65 4.49 16.86 19.07
N ALA A 66 3.37 17.36 18.55
CA ALA A 66 2.77 18.60 19.02
C ALA A 66 2.23 18.52 20.46
N ILE A 67 1.93 17.31 20.94
CA ILE A 67 1.50 17.05 22.33
C ILE A 67 2.62 16.43 23.19
N GLU A 68 3.88 16.51 22.75
CA GLU A 68 5.09 15.96 23.42
C GLU A 68 4.98 14.48 23.82
N HIS A 69 4.08 13.75 23.18
CA HIS A 69 3.80 12.35 23.49
C HIS A 69 4.61 11.45 22.56
N PRO A 70 5.12 10.30 23.04
CA PRO A 70 5.78 9.33 22.18
C PRO A 70 4.86 8.89 21.03
N VAL A 71 5.46 8.77 19.84
CA VAL A 71 4.76 8.32 18.63
C VAL A 71 4.24 6.91 18.87
N SER A 72 2.94 6.73 18.68
CA SER A 72 2.31 5.42 18.86
C SER A 72 2.77 4.40 17.81
N TRP A 73 2.93 3.13 18.21
CA TRP A 73 3.30 2.03 17.31
C TRP A 73 2.37 1.88 16.09
N PRO A 74 1.04 2.12 16.15
CA PRO A 74 0.16 1.95 14.98
C PRO A 74 0.50 2.93 13.87
N ALA A 75 0.91 4.17 14.19
CA ALA A 75 1.31 5.15 13.18
C ALA A 75 2.59 4.74 12.45
N VAL A 76 3.54 4.14 13.18
CA VAL A 76 4.79 3.63 12.61
C VAL A 76 4.50 2.42 11.72
N LEU A 77 3.78 1.43 12.23
CA LEU A 77 3.44 0.24 11.44
C LEU A 77 2.59 0.57 10.21
N GLY A 78 1.58 1.44 10.32
CA GLY A 78 0.79 1.87 9.18
C GLY A 78 1.61 2.56 8.09
N THR A 79 2.59 3.37 8.50
CA THR A 79 3.54 4.00 7.57
C THR A 79 4.43 2.97 6.88
N VAL A 80 5.01 2.03 7.66
CA VAL A 80 5.86 0.96 7.12
C VAL A 80 5.09 0.07 6.15
N LEU A 81 3.84 -0.30 6.49
CA LEU A 81 2.96 -1.07 5.60
C LEU A 81 2.65 -0.28 4.33
N GLY A 82 2.34 1.02 4.42
CA GLY A 82 2.13 1.87 3.26
C GLY A 82 3.36 1.96 2.35
N ILE A 83 4.56 2.10 2.92
CA ILE A 83 5.83 2.08 2.17
C ILE A 83 6.03 0.73 1.50
N LEU A 84 5.78 -0.36 2.22
CA LEU A 84 5.90 -1.71 1.68
C LEU A 84 4.95 -1.92 0.50
N THR A 85 3.68 -1.51 0.63
CA THR A 85 2.72 -1.52 -0.47
C THR A 85 3.21 -0.73 -1.67
N MET A 86 3.75 0.48 -1.46
CA MET A 86 4.31 1.30 -2.54
C MET A 86 5.47 0.61 -3.26
N VAL A 87 6.41 0.02 -2.52
CA VAL A 87 7.56 -0.70 -3.10
C VAL A 87 7.09 -1.92 -3.90
N ILE A 88 6.15 -2.70 -3.34
CA ILE A 88 5.61 -3.87 -4.02
C ILE A 88 4.86 -3.46 -5.29
N MET A 89 4.04 -2.40 -5.26
CA MET A 89 3.32 -1.93 -6.45
C MET A 89 4.23 -1.27 -7.48
N ALA A 90 5.30 -0.60 -7.07
CA ALA A 90 6.32 -0.09 -7.99
C ALA A 90 7.03 -1.25 -8.71
N TYR A 91 7.36 -2.32 -7.97
CA TYR A 91 7.90 -3.54 -8.56
C TYR A 91 6.88 -4.22 -9.50
N ALA A 92 5.61 -4.31 -9.10
CA ALA A 92 4.55 -4.85 -9.94
C ALA A 92 4.40 -4.08 -11.25
N MET A 93 4.37 -2.75 -11.20
CA MET A 93 4.34 -1.91 -12.41
C MET A 93 5.57 -2.14 -13.29
N PHE A 94 6.76 -2.18 -12.71
CA PHE A 94 7.99 -2.44 -13.46
C PHE A 94 7.96 -3.83 -14.13
N ALA A 95 7.58 -4.88 -13.41
CA ALA A 95 7.48 -6.24 -13.92
C ALA A 95 6.43 -6.35 -15.04
N LEU A 96 5.27 -5.72 -14.88
CA LEU A 96 4.25 -5.65 -15.91
C LEU A 96 4.75 -4.90 -17.15
N VAL A 97 5.42 -3.76 -17.00
CA VAL A 97 6.00 -3.01 -18.12
C VAL A 97 7.05 -3.83 -18.87
N MET A 98 7.96 -4.50 -18.15
CA MET A 98 8.96 -5.38 -18.75
C MET A 98 8.33 -6.53 -19.53
N ALA A 99 7.26 -7.12 -19.00
CA ALA A 99 6.56 -8.20 -19.69
C ALA A 99 5.77 -7.70 -20.91
N ILE A 100 5.01 -6.60 -20.76
CA ILE A 100 4.12 -6.04 -21.81
C ILE A 100 4.90 -5.45 -22.98
N TYR A 101 5.94 -4.66 -22.71
CA TYR A 101 6.63 -3.87 -23.73
C TYR A 101 7.94 -4.50 -24.22
N TYR A 102 8.57 -5.33 -23.39
CA TYR A 102 9.90 -5.90 -23.68
C TYR A 102 9.91 -7.43 -23.75
N GLY A 103 8.78 -8.10 -23.48
CA GLY A 103 8.69 -9.57 -23.48
C GLY A 103 9.52 -10.25 -22.41
N VAL A 104 9.98 -9.51 -21.39
CA VAL A 104 10.83 -10.06 -20.31
C VAL A 104 9.95 -10.43 -19.12
N LEU A 105 9.91 -11.72 -18.81
CA LEU A 105 9.19 -12.27 -17.65
C LEU A 105 10.06 -12.17 -16.40
N LEU A 106 9.76 -11.21 -15.53
CA LEU A 106 10.36 -11.11 -14.20
C LEU A 106 9.55 -11.92 -13.17
N PRO A 107 10.20 -12.43 -12.09
CA PRO A 107 9.49 -13.13 -11.02
C PRO A 107 8.39 -12.23 -10.43
N MET A 108 7.13 -12.63 -10.57
CA MET A 108 5.99 -11.84 -10.09
C MET A 108 4.95 -12.73 -9.43
N ALA A 109 4.13 -12.15 -8.55
CA ALA A 109 3.12 -12.93 -7.85
C ALA A 109 2.07 -13.46 -8.85
N PRO A 110 1.66 -14.74 -8.76
CA PRO A 110 0.74 -15.35 -9.74
C PRO A 110 -0.60 -14.60 -9.87
N ASN A 111 -1.07 -13.99 -8.78
CA ASN A 111 -2.31 -13.21 -8.78
C ASN A 111 -2.20 -11.93 -9.65
N TRP A 112 -1.01 -11.37 -9.87
CA TRP A 112 -0.85 -10.15 -10.66
C TRP A 112 -1.17 -10.35 -12.15
N ILE A 113 -0.97 -11.58 -12.63
CA ILE A 113 -1.22 -12.00 -14.01
C ILE A 113 -2.47 -12.89 -14.13
N ALA A 114 -3.11 -13.24 -13.02
CA ALA A 114 -4.35 -13.99 -13.02
C ALA A 114 -5.44 -13.19 -13.75
N GLY A 115 -6.11 -13.84 -14.71
CA GLY A 115 -7.19 -13.23 -15.48
C GLY A 115 -6.75 -12.33 -16.64
N ILE A 116 -5.48 -12.40 -17.08
CA ILE A 116 -5.07 -11.78 -18.35
C ILE A 116 -5.93 -12.33 -19.49
N SER A 117 -6.74 -11.47 -20.09
CA SER A 117 -7.58 -11.76 -21.26
C SER A 117 -6.91 -11.35 -22.57
N ASN A 118 -5.74 -10.72 -22.52
CA ASN A 118 -5.10 -10.09 -23.67
C ASN A 118 -4.10 -11.04 -24.34
N PRO A 119 -4.39 -11.57 -25.55
CA PRO A 119 -3.55 -12.59 -26.20
C PRO A 119 -2.19 -12.06 -26.68
N GLY A 120 -2.01 -10.73 -26.75
CA GLY A 120 -0.80 -10.08 -27.24
C GLY A 120 0.40 -10.11 -26.30
N LEU A 121 0.25 -10.66 -25.09
CA LEU A 121 1.31 -10.66 -24.07
C LEU A 121 2.24 -11.87 -24.15
N GLY A 122 1.87 -12.96 -24.85
CA GLY A 122 2.66 -14.20 -24.85
C GLY A 122 2.84 -14.84 -23.46
N ILE A 123 2.22 -14.28 -22.42
CA ILE A 123 2.24 -14.77 -21.05
C ILE A 123 1.12 -15.81 -20.93
N VAL A 124 1.48 -17.09 -20.94
CA VAL A 124 0.54 -18.18 -20.64
C VAL A 124 0.37 -18.24 -19.12
N PRO A 125 -0.85 -18.04 -18.58
CA PRO A 125 -1.09 -18.20 -17.15
C PRO A 125 -0.86 -19.67 -16.75
N GLY A 126 0.06 -19.92 -15.80
CA GLY A 126 0.26 -21.25 -15.20
C GLY A 126 1.32 -22.15 -15.85
N VAL A 127 2.28 -21.59 -16.59
CA VAL A 127 3.47 -22.34 -17.01
C VAL A 127 4.62 -21.98 -16.07
N ASP A 128 4.92 -22.89 -15.16
CA ASP A 128 6.26 -22.97 -14.56
C ASP A 128 7.24 -23.30 -15.70
N VAL A 129 8.35 -22.56 -15.78
CA VAL A 129 9.50 -22.95 -16.64
C VAL A 129 10.26 -24.07 -15.95
#